data_AF-A0AA96ILH4-F1
#
_entry.id   AF-A0AA96ILH4-F1
#
_cell.length_a   1.000
_cell.length_b   1.000
_cell.length_c   1.000
_cell.angle_alpha   90.00
_cell.angle_beta   90.00
_cell.angle_gamma   90.00
#
_symmetry.space_group_name_H-M   'P 1'
#
loop_
_entity.id
_entity.type
_entity.pdbx_description
1 polymer ?
#
loop_
_entity_poly.entity_id
_entity_poly.type
_entity_poly.pdbx_seq_one_letter_code
_entity_poly.pdbx_strand_id
1 'polypeptide(L)'
;MIRIVNNINDFVKKDENIETIIQTTQETWQKDRTEQSKKQDTELGKLAENIVEGYIKTNMKDITYLSYDDFRKDEFKKHAPFDGLIYNKKTTVKIQYVINAINKEVGDNQYGKISDGLKNKLHQNKIYIVEVKSTRVSEQRHFVANKIDLDKLLEDDFLEYPKYLRVDKFDTMNNMEAYIDFCKKYRSFKCNDNLDCLNKIKNEELSNMRHVYIRVYIDIKNSIGYIIGYITNAEFIKNLNLKKMVQPGKSEKALYLSCSLRNASDLEELNNI
;
A
#
# COMPACT_ATOMS: atom_id res chain seq x y z
N MET A 1 -9.99 -4.20 -15.07
CA MET A 1 -10.75 -5.48 -15.01
C MET A 1 -10.18 -6.31 -13.86
N ILE A 2 -11.03 -6.91 -13.02
CA ILE A 2 -10.60 -7.68 -11.82
C ILE A 2 -10.08 -9.06 -12.26
N ARG A 3 -8.90 -9.46 -11.77
CA ARG A 3 -8.32 -10.80 -12.01
C ARG A 3 -8.69 -11.75 -10.88
N ILE A 4 -9.20 -12.92 -11.24
CA ILE A 4 -9.59 -13.98 -10.30
C ILE A 4 -8.50 -15.04 -10.28
N VAL A 5 -7.94 -15.31 -9.11
CA VAL A 5 -6.90 -16.31 -8.87
C VAL A 5 -7.51 -17.40 -8.00
N ASN A 6 -7.66 -18.59 -8.56
CA ASN A 6 -8.14 -19.77 -7.83
C ASN A 6 -6.98 -20.48 -7.13
N ASN A 7 -7.30 -21.35 -6.18
CA ASN A 7 -6.34 -22.17 -5.42
C ASN A 7 -5.28 -21.31 -4.74
N ILE A 8 -5.69 -20.24 -4.06
CA ILE A 8 -4.74 -19.32 -3.42
C ILE A 8 -3.84 -19.97 -2.38
N ASN A 9 -4.21 -21.16 -1.88
CA ASN A 9 -3.40 -21.94 -0.95
C ASN A 9 -2.05 -22.34 -1.55
N ASP A 10 -1.94 -22.44 -2.88
CA ASP A 10 -0.68 -22.71 -3.58
C ASP A 10 0.33 -21.54 -3.44
N PHE A 11 -0.15 -20.35 -3.06
CA PHE A 11 0.66 -19.16 -2.81
C PHE A 11 0.95 -18.94 -1.32
N VAL A 12 0.46 -19.81 -0.43
CA VAL A 12 0.81 -19.77 0.98
C VAL A 12 2.24 -20.30 1.13
N LYS A 13 3.18 -19.39 1.38
CA LYS A 13 4.55 -19.72 1.76
C LYS A 13 4.63 -19.73 3.28
N LYS A 14 5.27 -20.75 3.85
CA LYS A 14 5.64 -20.72 5.27
C LYS A 14 6.70 -19.64 5.44
N ASP A 15 6.34 -18.53 6.05
CA ASP A 15 7.27 -17.46 6.35
C ASP A 15 7.71 -17.58 7.82
N GLU A 16 8.95 -18.04 8.00
CA GLU A 16 9.57 -18.24 9.31
C GLU A 16 9.79 -16.91 10.06
N ASN A 17 9.64 -15.77 9.38
CA ASN A 17 9.84 -14.45 9.93
C ASN A 17 8.54 -13.79 10.41
N ILE A 18 7.37 -14.45 10.28
CA ILE A 18 6.08 -13.89 10.71
C ILE A 18 6.12 -13.41 12.16
N GLU A 19 6.74 -14.19 13.06
CA GLU A 19 6.85 -13.82 14.48
C GLU A 19 7.67 -12.54 14.67
N THR A 20 8.82 -12.45 13.98
CA THR A 20 9.67 -11.26 14.01
C THR A 20 8.95 -10.04 13.44
N ILE A 21 8.22 -10.20 12.33
CA ILE A 21 7.42 -9.13 11.71
C ILE A 21 6.35 -8.62 12.69
N ILE A 22 5.63 -9.52 13.38
CA ILE A 22 4.60 -9.15 14.35
C ILE A 22 5.18 -8.35 15.52
N GLN A 23 6.36 -8.76 16.02
CA GLN A 23 7.04 -8.10 17.14
C GLN A 23 7.58 -6.72 16.78
N THR A 24 8.03 -6.53 15.54
CA THR A 24 8.69 -5.29 15.08
C THR A 24 7.71 -4.32 14.42
N THR A 25 6.52 -4.79 14.03
CA THR A 25 5.45 -3.93 13.50
C THR A 25 4.96 -2.98 14.58
N GLN A 26 5.22 -1.68 14.39
CA GLN A 26 4.74 -0.64 15.30
C GLN A 26 3.26 -0.36 15.08
N GLU A 27 2.45 -0.73 16.06
CA GLU A 27 1.03 -0.37 16.12
C GLU A 27 0.89 1.11 16.45
N THR A 28 0.65 1.94 15.44
CA THR A 28 0.55 3.40 15.65
C THR A 28 -0.89 3.89 15.90
N TRP A 29 -1.90 3.04 15.76
CA TRP A 29 -3.32 3.41 15.93
C TRP A 29 -4.21 2.35 16.64
N GLN A 30 -3.76 1.11 16.86
CA GLN A 30 -4.50 0.05 17.58
C GLN A 30 -3.70 -0.46 18.78
N LYS A 31 -3.84 0.20 19.93
CA LYS A 31 -3.03 -0.11 21.12
C LYS A 31 -3.28 -1.51 21.70
N ASP A 32 -4.50 -2.04 21.59
CA ASP A 32 -4.93 -3.27 22.29
C ASP A 32 -5.14 -4.47 21.35
N ARG A 33 -4.42 -4.48 20.22
CA ARG A 33 -4.56 -5.55 19.22
C ARG A 33 -3.93 -6.86 19.70
N THR A 34 -4.70 -7.93 19.70
CA THR A 34 -4.20 -9.27 20.08
C THR A 34 -3.14 -9.78 19.11
N GLU A 35 -2.18 -10.56 19.61
CA GLU A 35 -1.15 -11.20 18.77
C GLU A 35 -1.76 -12.08 17.68
N GLN A 36 -2.84 -12.80 17.99
CA GLN A 36 -3.57 -13.60 17.01
C GLN A 36 -4.12 -12.74 15.86
N SER A 37 -4.70 -11.57 16.16
CA SER A 37 -5.19 -10.67 15.12
C SER A 37 -4.03 -10.14 14.25
N LYS A 38 -2.91 -9.76 14.88
CA LYS A 38 -1.71 -9.34 14.15
C LYS A 38 -1.23 -10.44 13.21
N LYS A 39 -1.10 -11.67 13.72
CA LYS A 39 -0.70 -12.82 12.93
C LYS A 39 -1.60 -13.04 11.73
N GLN A 40 -2.92 -13.07 11.94
CA GLN A 40 -3.87 -13.26 10.85
C GLN A 40 -3.75 -12.18 9.77
N ASP A 41 -3.59 -10.91 10.14
CA ASP A 41 -3.46 -9.81 9.17
C ASP A 41 -2.10 -9.81 8.47
N THR A 42 -1.01 -10.18 9.16
CA THR A 42 0.31 -10.37 8.54
C THR A 42 0.27 -11.51 7.53
N GLU A 43 -0.29 -12.67 7.90
CA GLU A 43 -0.45 -13.82 7.00
C GLU A 43 -1.30 -13.47 5.77
N LEU A 44 -2.38 -12.70 5.96
CA LEU A 44 -3.22 -12.22 4.86
C LEU A 44 -2.47 -11.26 3.92
N GLY A 45 -1.67 -10.35 4.48
CA GLY A 45 -0.81 -9.45 3.72
C GLY A 45 0.18 -10.23 2.85
N LYS A 46 0.92 -11.16 3.47
CA LYS A 46 1.90 -12.00 2.77
C LYS A 46 1.26 -12.87 1.69
N LEU A 47 0.08 -13.42 1.94
CA LEU A 47 -0.67 -14.16 0.93
C LEU A 47 -1.03 -13.27 -0.27
N ALA A 48 -1.47 -12.03 -0.04
CA ALA A 48 -1.76 -11.10 -1.15
C ALA A 48 -0.50 -10.74 -1.95
N GLU A 49 0.63 -10.49 -1.28
CA GLU A 49 1.92 -10.25 -1.95
C GLU A 49 2.32 -11.44 -2.84
N ASN A 50 2.23 -12.68 -2.32
CA ASN A 50 2.54 -13.89 -3.07
C ASN A 50 1.58 -14.13 -4.26
N ILE A 51 0.28 -13.84 -4.10
CA ILE A 51 -0.70 -13.91 -5.19
C ILE A 51 -0.32 -12.93 -6.31
N VAL A 52 0.04 -11.70 -5.97
CA VAL A 52 0.46 -10.67 -6.94
C VAL A 52 1.76 -11.09 -7.63
N GLU A 53 2.77 -11.49 -6.87
CA GLU A 53 4.05 -11.98 -7.42
C GLU A 53 3.82 -13.14 -8.39
N GLY A 54 3.06 -14.15 -7.95
CA GLY A 54 2.76 -15.34 -8.74
C GLY A 54 1.96 -15.04 -10.01
N TYR A 55 0.98 -14.13 -9.93
CA TYR A 55 0.22 -13.67 -11.08
C TYR A 55 1.13 -12.96 -12.09
N ILE A 56 1.94 -11.99 -11.65
CA ILE A 56 2.86 -11.24 -12.52
C ILE A 56 3.84 -12.20 -13.17
N LYS A 57 4.47 -13.09 -12.41
CA LYS A 57 5.45 -14.07 -12.90
C LYS A 57 4.88 -15.00 -13.98
N THR A 58 3.61 -15.39 -13.83
CA THR A 58 2.95 -16.33 -14.75
C THR A 58 2.43 -15.64 -16.01
N ASN A 59 1.85 -14.44 -15.87
CA ASN A 59 1.07 -13.81 -16.93
C ASN A 59 1.78 -12.64 -17.62
N MET A 60 2.78 -12.01 -16.97
CA MET A 60 3.41 -10.79 -17.46
C MET A 60 4.89 -11.04 -17.82
N LYS A 61 5.15 -11.29 -19.10
CA LYS A 61 6.47 -11.76 -19.57
C LYS A 61 7.58 -10.73 -19.45
N ASP A 62 7.29 -9.45 -19.65
CA ASP A 62 8.30 -8.38 -19.70
C ASP A 62 8.50 -7.67 -18.35
N ILE A 63 7.66 -7.96 -17.35
CA ILE A 63 7.70 -7.32 -16.03
C ILE A 63 8.24 -8.30 -15.00
N THR A 64 8.99 -7.75 -14.05
CA THR A 64 9.45 -8.46 -12.86
C THR A 64 8.86 -7.80 -11.63
N TYR A 65 8.30 -8.62 -10.74
CA TYR A 65 8.07 -8.26 -9.35
C TYR A 65 9.20 -8.87 -8.50
N LEU A 66 9.86 -8.06 -7.68
CA LEU A 66 10.87 -8.50 -6.72
C LEU A 66 10.38 -8.13 -5.32
N SER A 67 10.09 -9.11 -4.48
CA SER A 67 9.64 -8.88 -3.11
C SER A 67 10.72 -8.15 -2.30
N TYR A 68 10.33 -7.22 -1.44
CA TYR A 68 11.26 -6.58 -0.51
C TYR A 68 11.91 -7.61 0.42
N ASP A 69 11.16 -8.62 0.83
CA ASP A 69 11.65 -9.65 1.74
C ASP A 69 12.77 -10.51 1.14
N ASP A 70 12.84 -10.61 -0.19
CA ASP A 70 13.88 -11.38 -0.88
C ASP A 70 15.27 -10.72 -0.84
N PHE A 71 15.34 -9.40 -0.58
CA PHE A 71 16.61 -8.66 -0.62
C PHE A 71 16.88 -7.76 0.58
N ARG A 72 15.95 -7.67 1.54
CA ARG A 72 16.15 -6.91 2.77
C ARG A 72 17.32 -7.46 3.59
N LYS A 73 18.08 -6.58 4.23
CA LYS A 73 19.27 -6.93 5.04
C LYS A 73 19.10 -6.65 6.53
N ASP A 74 17.93 -6.21 6.96
CA ASP A 74 17.64 -5.85 8.34
C ASP A 74 17.08 -7.03 9.15
N GLU A 75 17.10 -8.26 8.62
CA GLU A 75 16.63 -9.47 9.30
C GLU A 75 15.21 -9.33 9.87
N PHE A 76 14.33 -8.66 9.12
CA PHE A 76 12.93 -8.42 9.54
C PHE A 76 12.76 -7.54 10.79
N LYS A 77 13.83 -6.87 11.24
CA LYS A 77 13.84 -6.03 12.46
C LYS A 77 13.20 -4.66 12.27
N LYS A 78 13.03 -4.18 11.03
CA LYS A 78 12.38 -2.90 10.72
C LYS A 78 11.10 -3.11 9.92
N HIS A 79 10.21 -2.12 9.99
CA HIS A 79 9.04 -2.07 9.13
C HIS A 79 9.47 -1.92 7.66
N ALA A 80 8.89 -2.72 6.77
CA ALA A 80 9.17 -2.64 5.34
C ALA A 80 8.72 -1.28 4.77
N PRO A 81 9.57 -0.54 4.03
CA PRO A 81 9.17 0.75 3.46
C PRO A 81 8.12 0.60 2.35
N PHE A 82 8.05 -0.57 1.72
CA PHE A 82 7.14 -0.97 0.63
C PHE A 82 7.22 -2.51 0.52
N ASP A 83 6.32 -3.12 -0.25
CA ASP A 83 6.19 -4.60 -0.34
C ASP A 83 7.04 -5.21 -1.45
N GLY A 84 7.28 -4.47 -2.54
CA GLY A 84 8.15 -4.94 -3.62
C GLY A 84 8.57 -3.87 -4.62
N LEU A 85 9.38 -4.30 -5.58
CA LEU A 85 9.79 -3.53 -6.75
C LEU A 85 9.15 -4.11 -8.01
N ILE A 86 8.64 -3.24 -8.87
CA ILE A 86 8.21 -3.57 -10.23
C ILE A 86 9.11 -2.86 -11.23
N TYR A 87 9.60 -3.61 -12.21
CA TYR A 87 10.43 -3.06 -13.30
C TYR A 87 10.37 -3.95 -14.54
N ASN A 88 10.65 -3.35 -15.70
CA ASN A 88 10.77 -4.10 -16.95
C ASN A 88 12.08 -4.91 -16.96
N LYS A 89 12.02 -6.17 -17.43
CA LYS A 89 13.20 -7.05 -17.58
C LYS A 89 14.29 -6.48 -18.48
N LYS A 90 13.93 -5.57 -19.39
CA LYS A 90 14.84 -4.85 -20.29
C LYS A 90 15.45 -3.60 -19.65
N THR A 91 15.22 -3.35 -18.36
CA THR A 91 15.85 -2.23 -17.67
C THR A 91 17.37 -2.31 -17.76
N THR A 92 18.01 -1.18 -18.08
CA THR A 92 19.48 -1.09 -18.21
C THR A 92 20.15 -0.85 -16.86
N VAL A 93 19.38 -0.43 -15.87
CA VAL A 93 19.88 -0.20 -14.52
C VAL A 93 20.13 -1.54 -13.84
N LYS A 94 21.35 -1.72 -13.32
CA LYS A 94 21.67 -2.92 -12.54
C LYS A 94 20.88 -2.89 -11.23
N ILE A 95 19.94 -3.82 -11.09
CA ILE A 95 19.06 -3.95 -9.92
C ILE A 95 19.84 -4.07 -8.60
N GLN A 96 21.03 -4.67 -8.62
CA GLN A 96 21.88 -4.75 -7.43
C GLN A 96 22.27 -3.36 -6.87
N TYR A 97 22.49 -2.35 -7.72
CA TYR A 97 22.78 -0.99 -7.24
C TYR A 97 21.58 -0.36 -6.54
N VAL A 98 20.38 -0.65 -7.04
CA VAL A 98 19.12 -0.21 -6.44
C VAL A 98 18.90 -0.88 -5.08
N ILE A 99 19.05 -2.20 -5.02
CA ILE A 99 18.97 -2.98 -3.77
C ILE A 99 19.95 -2.45 -2.72
N ASN A 100 21.19 -2.15 -3.12
CA ASN A 100 22.20 -1.62 -2.21
C ASN A 100 21.83 -0.23 -1.68
N ALA A 101 21.30 0.66 -2.53
CA ALA A 101 20.88 1.99 -2.12
C ALA A 101 19.70 1.94 -1.14
N ILE A 102 18.70 1.09 -1.43
CA ILE A 102 17.54 0.88 -0.54
C ILE A 102 17.99 0.35 0.81
N ASN A 103 18.78 -0.73 0.84
CA ASN A 103 19.25 -1.32 2.10
C ASN A 103 20.13 -0.36 2.90
N LYS A 104 20.90 0.50 2.24
CA LYS A 104 21.67 1.55 2.92
C LYS A 104 20.73 2.52 3.64
N GLU A 105 19.77 3.11 2.95
CA GLU A 105 18.84 4.08 3.57
C GLU A 105 17.96 3.44 4.65
N VAL A 106 17.46 2.22 4.41
CA VAL A 106 16.72 1.46 5.42
C VAL A 106 17.61 1.20 6.65
N GLY A 107 18.87 0.81 6.45
CA GLY A 107 19.84 0.57 7.51
C GLY A 107 20.11 1.81 8.36
N ASP A 108 20.31 2.95 7.71
CA ASP A 108 20.62 4.24 8.34
C ASP A 108 19.39 4.89 9.02
N ASN A 109 18.17 4.51 8.61
CA ASN A 109 16.94 5.06 9.16
C ASN A 109 16.40 4.21 10.33
N GLN A 110 16.17 4.80 11.49
CA GLN A 110 15.63 4.10 12.67
C GLN A 110 14.28 3.39 12.39
N TYR A 111 13.46 3.94 11.50
CA TYR A 111 12.13 3.43 11.18
C TYR A 111 12.07 2.64 9.86
N GLY A 112 13.23 2.35 9.24
CA GLY A 112 13.30 1.60 7.99
C GLY A 112 12.77 2.34 6.75
N LYS A 113 12.71 3.68 6.80
CA LYS A 113 12.23 4.49 5.66
C LYS A 113 13.31 4.75 4.63
N ILE A 114 12.88 4.91 3.37
CA ILE A 114 13.69 5.50 2.29
C ILE A 114 13.29 6.96 2.06
N SER A 115 14.24 7.76 1.58
CA SER A 115 14.09 9.17 1.30
C SER A 115 13.26 9.43 0.05
N ASP A 116 12.59 10.59 0.01
CA ASP A 116 11.86 11.04 -1.19
C ASP A 116 12.81 11.18 -2.41
N GLY A 117 14.08 11.52 -2.16
CA GLY A 117 15.12 11.56 -3.18
C GLY A 117 15.40 10.19 -3.81
N LEU A 118 15.49 9.13 -2.99
CA LEU A 118 15.66 7.77 -3.51
C LEU A 118 14.43 7.32 -4.29
N LYS A 119 13.20 7.56 -3.78
CA LYS A 119 11.96 7.25 -4.51
C LYS A 119 11.96 7.88 -5.91
N ASN A 120 12.24 9.18 -5.98
CA ASN A 120 12.31 9.92 -7.24
C ASN A 120 13.36 9.33 -8.20
N LYS A 121 14.54 8.95 -7.68
CA LYS A 121 15.58 8.30 -8.48
C LYS A 121 15.11 6.95 -9.03
N LEU A 122 14.42 6.13 -8.23
CA LEU A 122 13.88 4.85 -8.68
C LEU A 122 12.84 5.07 -9.80
N HIS A 123 11.91 6.02 -9.60
CA HIS A 123 10.89 6.38 -10.58
C HIS A 123 11.51 6.82 -11.92
N GLN A 124 12.52 7.70 -11.90
CA GLN A 124 13.25 8.14 -13.11
C GLN A 124 13.91 6.98 -13.86
N ASN A 125 14.30 5.94 -13.14
CA ASN A 125 14.91 4.73 -13.69
C ASN A 125 13.88 3.66 -14.09
N LYS A 126 12.58 4.00 -14.08
CA LYS A 126 11.46 3.07 -14.35
C LYS A 126 11.47 1.84 -13.44
N ILE A 127 11.79 2.08 -12.17
CA ILE A 127 11.74 1.08 -11.10
C ILE A 127 10.74 1.60 -10.07
N TYR A 128 9.65 0.86 -9.91
CA TYR A 128 8.49 1.28 -9.15
C TYR A 128 8.46 0.58 -7.79
N ILE A 129 8.39 1.34 -6.70
CA ILE A 129 8.10 0.78 -5.38
C ILE A 129 6.60 0.54 -5.26
N VAL A 130 6.22 -0.61 -4.71
CA VAL A 130 4.85 -1.10 -4.71
C VAL A 130 4.34 -1.31 -3.30
N GLU A 131 3.10 -0.93 -3.06
CA GLU A 131 2.34 -1.32 -1.88
C GLU A 131 1.18 -2.24 -2.29
N VAL A 132 1.12 -3.45 -1.73
CA VAL A 132 0.05 -4.42 -1.89
C VAL A 132 -0.83 -4.39 -0.65
N LYS A 133 -2.11 -4.01 -0.81
CA LYS A 133 -3.08 -3.97 0.29
C LYS A 133 -4.08 -5.11 0.16
N SER A 134 -4.15 -5.96 1.18
CA SER A 134 -5.09 -7.07 1.27
C SER A 134 -6.38 -6.70 2.03
N THR A 135 -7.48 -7.40 1.73
CA THR A 135 -8.71 -7.35 2.52
C THR A 135 -9.45 -8.68 2.44
N ARG A 136 -9.93 -9.18 3.59
CA ARG A 136 -10.78 -10.38 3.62
C ARG A 136 -12.14 -10.02 3.05
N VAL A 137 -12.65 -10.89 2.18
CA VAL A 137 -14.04 -10.79 1.77
C VAL A 137 -14.94 -11.09 2.98
N SER A 138 -16.04 -10.35 3.12
CA SER A 138 -17.05 -10.56 4.16
C SER A 138 -18.40 -10.89 3.51
N GLU A 139 -19.05 -11.95 3.98
CA GLU A 139 -20.40 -12.36 3.53
C GLU A 139 -21.43 -11.23 3.70
N GLN A 140 -21.27 -10.40 4.73
CA GLN A 140 -22.20 -9.28 4.98
C GLN A 140 -22.02 -8.12 4.00
N ARG A 141 -20.79 -7.89 3.54
CA ARG A 141 -20.45 -6.70 2.74
C ARG A 141 -20.38 -6.98 1.26
N HIS A 142 -19.82 -8.11 0.85
CA HIS A 142 -19.42 -8.34 -0.54
C HIS A 142 -20.19 -9.45 -1.22
N PHE A 143 -21.17 -10.06 -0.57
CA PHE A 143 -22.00 -11.11 -1.18
C PHE A 143 -23.42 -10.62 -1.45
N VAL A 144 -24.02 -11.18 -2.50
CA VAL A 144 -25.45 -11.08 -2.83
C VAL A 144 -25.91 -12.48 -3.22
N ALA A 145 -26.99 -12.98 -2.60
CA ALA A 145 -27.52 -14.32 -2.82
C ALA A 145 -26.44 -15.43 -2.76
N ASN A 146 -25.56 -15.36 -1.74
CA ASN A 146 -24.43 -16.28 -1.51
C ASN A 146 -23.38 -16.33 -2.63
N LYS A 147 -23.33 -15.34 -3.51
CA LYS A 147 -22.26 -15.17 -4.50
C LYS A 147 -21.50 -13.87 -4.26
N ILE A 148 -20.21 -13.88 -4.56
CA ILE A 148 -19.39 -12.67 -4.54
C ILE A 148 -19.99 -11.65 -5.52
N ASP A 149 -20.12 -10.43 -5.06
CA ASP A 149 -20.50 -9.28 -5.87
C ASP A 149 -19.25 -8.41 -6.09
N LEU A 150 -18.74 -8.45 -7.32
CA LEU A 150 -17.53 -7.73 -7.70
C LEU A 150 -17.71 -6.21 -7.64
N ASP A 151 -18.92 -5.70 -7.88
CA ASP A 151 -19.18 -4.26 -7.79
C ASP A 151 -19.08 -3.77 -6.35
N LYS A 152 -19.48 -4.59 -5.38
CA LYS A 152 -19.31 -4.27 -3.96
C LYS A 152 -17.85 -4.26 -3.52
N LEU A 153 -16.96 -5.01 -4.19
CA LEU A 153 -15.52 -4.89 -3.94
C LEU A 153 -15.00 -3.52 -4.38
N LEU A 154 -15.57 -2.96 -5.46
CA LEU A 154 -15.16 -1.66 -6.02
C LEU A 154 -15.72 -0.45 -5.25
N GLU A 155 -16.58 -0.65 -4.26
CA GLU A 155 -17.07 0.41 -3.36
C GLU A 155 -16.03 0.87 -2.32
N ASP A 156 -14.98 0.07 -2.13
CA ASP A 156 -13.85 0.43 -1.27
C ASP A 156 -12.85 1.36 -1.99
N ASP A 157 -11.75 1.68 -1.30
CA ASP A 157 -10.72 2.61 -1.79
C ASP A 157 -9.31 2.01 -1.72
N PHE A 158 -8.43 2.53 -2.57
CA PHE A 158 -7.00 2.58 -2.29
C PHE A 158 -6.75 3.53 -1.12
N LEU A 159 -5.81 3.19 -0.24
CA LEU A 159 -5.54 3.94 0.99
C LEU A 159 -4.05 4.20 1.18
N GLU A 160 -3.72 5.40 1.64
CA GLU A 160 -2.39 5.77 2.12
C GLU A 160 -2.52 6.62 3.39
N TYR A 161 -1.53 6.54 4.28
CA TYR A 161 -1.47 7.42 5.43
C TYR A 161 -0.97 8.82 5.03
N PRO A 162 -1.68 9.90 5.42
CA PRO A 162 -1.18 11.25 5.20
C PRO A 162 0.18 11.44 5.87
N LYS A 163 1.07 12.20 5.23
CA LYS A 163 2.46 12.43 5.66
C LYS A 163 2.54 12.97 7.09
N TYR A 164 1.66 13.91 7.45
CA TYR A 164 1.80 14.72 8.66
C TYR A 164 0.93 14.31 9.84
N LEU A 165 -0.15 13.57 9.59
CA LEU A 165 -1.11 13.16 10.61
C LEU A 165 -1.78 11.85 10.22
N ARG A 166 -1.66 10.84 11.10
CA ARG A 166 -2.28 9.52 10.91
C ARG A 166 -3.47 9.26 11.82
N VAL A 167 -3.60 10.03 12.90
CA VAL A 167 -4.65 9.86 13.92
C VAL A 167 -5.25 11.21 14.27
N ASP A 168 -6.53 11.37 13.98
CA ASP A 168 -7.33 12.54 14.34
C ASP A 168 -7.97 12.35 15.71
N LYS A 169 -7.20 12.61 16.77
CA LYS A 169 -7.64 12.42 18.16
C LYS A 169 -8.86 13.25 18.54
N PHE A 170 -9.10 14.37 17.86
CA PHE A 170 -10.11 15.35 18.22
C PHE A 170 -11.31 15.38 17.26
N ASP A 171 -11.34 14.47 16.29
CA ASP A 171 -12.43 14.36 15.30
C ASP A 171 -12.62 15.60 14.41
N THR A 172 -11.54 16.34 14.15
CA THR A 172 -11.55 17.61 13.42
C THR A 172 -11.15 17.51 11.94
N MET A 173 -10.53 16.40 11.53
CA MET A 173 -9.95 16.19 10.21
C MET A 173 -10.95 15.52 9.26
N ASN A 174 -11.96 16.27 8.82
CA ASN A 174 -13.07 15.74 8.02
C ASN A 174 -12.91 15.96 6.50
N ASN A 175 -11.96 16.80 6.08
CA ASN A 175 -11.71 17.11 4.68
C ASN A 175 -10.27 17.61 4.48
N MET A 176 -9.86 17.78 3.22
CA MET A 176 -8.52 18.26 2.88
C MET A 176 -8.20 19.66 3.41
N GLU A 177 -9.20 20.55 3.54
CA GLU A 177 -9.01 21.90 4.08
C GLU A 177 -8.59 21.86 5.55
N ALA A 178 -9.27 21.06 6.37
CA ALA A 178 -8.89 20.84 7.77
C ALA A 178 -7.47 20.26 7.92
N TYR A 179 -7.09 19.35 7.02
CA TYR A 179 -5.74 18.79 7.01
C TYR A 179 -4.68 19.84 6.61
N ILE A 180 -4.96 20.69 5.63
CA ILE A 180 -4.10 21.81 5.24
C ILE A 180 -3.92 22.78 6.41
N ASP A 181 -5.00 23.13 7.11
CA ASP A 181 -4.94 24.04 8.26
C ASP A 181 -4.17 23.45 9.43
N PHE A 182 -4.31 22.14 9.68
CA PHE A 182 -3.44 21.42 10.60
C PHE A 182 -1.96 21.55 10.19
N CYS A 183 -1.64 21.36 8.90
CA CYS A 183 -0.27 21.47 8.41
C CYS A 183 0.29 22.89 8.56
N LYS A 184 -0.50 23.93 8.25
CA LYS A 184 -0.11 25.34 8.45
C LYS A 184 0.21 25.61 9.91
N LYS A 185 -0.65 25.15 10.82
CA LYS A 185 -0.54 25.42 12.26
C LYS A 185 0.58 24.66 12.95
N TYR A 186 0.81 23.39 12.58
CA TYR A 186 1.67 22.49 13.35
C TYR A 186 2.88 21.94 12.60
N ARG A 187 2.97 22.16 11.28
CA ARG A 187 4.04 21.60 10.43
C ARG A 187 4.79 22.65 9.62
N SER A 188 4.63 23.92 9.96
CA SER A 188 5.29 25.04 9.28
C SER A 188 5.00 25.10 7.77
N PHE A 189 3.86 24.55 7.33
CA PHE A 189 3.45 24.55 5.93
C PHE A 189 3.05 25.97 5.48
N LYS A 190 3.58 26.44 4.36
CA LYS A 190 3.37 27.80 3.83
C LYS A 190 2.86 27.79 2.40
N CYS A 191 1.80 28.54 2.17
CA CYS A 191 1.17 28.71 0.86
C CYS A 191 0.52 30.10 0.77
N ASN A 192 0.30 30.56 -0.45
CA ASN A 192 -0.15 31.92 -0.74
C ASN A 192 -1.68 32.05 -0.74
N ASP A 193 -2.36 31.08 -1.34
CA ASP A 193 -3.80 31.01 -1.48
C ASP A 193 -4.28 29.54 -1.40
N ASN A 194 -5.60 29.33 -1.41
CA ASN A 194 -6.17 28.00 -1.25
C ASN A 194 -5.77 27.00 -2.36
N LEU A 195 -5.63 27.46 -3.61
CA LEU A 195 -5.23 26.61 -4.71
C LEU A 195 -3.75 26.23 -4.61
N ASP A 196 -2.88 27.19 -4.28
CA ASP A 196 -1.47 26.95 -3.98
C ASP A 196 -1.31 25.99 -2.80
N CYS A 197 -2.08 26.17 -1.71
CA CYS A 197 -2.07 25.25 -0.57
C CYS A 197 -2.43 23.81 -0.99
N LEU A 198 -3.50 23.65 -1.77
CA LEU A 198 -3.94 22.34 -2.23
C LEU A 198 -2.91 21.67 -3.14
N ASN A 199 -2.32 22.43 -4.07
CA ASN A 199 -1.30 21.90 -4.98
C ASN A 199 -0.01 21.52 -4.23
N LYS A 200 0.44 22.36 -3.30
CA LYS A 200 1.61 22.08 -2.48
C LYS A 200 1.42 20.85 -1.60
N ILE A 201 0.28 20.72 -0.90
CA ILE A 201 0.05 19.54 -0.06
C ILE A 201 -0.03 18.28 -0.91
N LYS A 202 -0.68 18.34 -2.09
CA LYS A 202 -0.72 17.22 -3.04
C LYS A 202 0.67 16.81 -3.51
N ASN A 203 1.56 17.77 -3.78
CA ASN A 203 2.96 17.47 -4.16
C ASN A 203 3.78 16.86 -3.02
N GLU A 204 3.57 17.32 -1.79
CA GLU A 204 4.23 16.75 -0.61
C GLU A 204 3.77 15.33 -0.29
N GLU A 205 2.47 15.05 -0.46
CA GLU A 205 1.91 13.71 -0.35
C GLU A 205 2.38 12.82 -1.50
N LEU A 206 2.38 13.29 -2.75
CA LEU A 206 2.89 12.55 -3.92
C LEU A 206 4.33 12.06 -3.70
N SER A 207 5.19 12.91 -3.12
CA SER A 207 6.58 12.55 -2.78
C SER A 207 6.67 11.52 -1.64
N ASN A 208 5.71 11.54 -0.71
CA ASN A 208 5.64 10.59 0.39
C ASN A 208 5.12 9.21 -0.05
N MET A 209 4.22 9.16 -1.04
CA MET A 209 3.56 7.95 -1.54
C MET A 209 4.52 6.93 -2.18
N ARG A 210 4.03 5.69 -2.33
CA ARG A 210 4.65 4.65 -3.18
C ARG A 210 4.27 4.90 -4.62
N HIS A 211 5.03 4.39 -5.58
CA HIS A 211 4.75 4.68 -6.99
C HIS A 211 3.47 3.96 -7.46
N VAL A 212 3.25 2.73 -6.97
CA VAL A 212 2.14 1.87 -7.36
C VAL A 212 1.47 1.28 -6.12
N TYR A 213 0.13 1.25 -6.14
CA TYR A 213 -0.68 0.55 -5.15
C TYR A 213 -1.49 -0.55 -5.84
N ILE A 214 -1.47 -1.76 -5.29
CA ILE A 214 -2.24 -2.90 -5.78
C ILE A 214 -3.21 -3.33 -4.67
N ARG A 215 -4.46 -3.61 -5.05
CA ARG A 215 -5.50 -4.05 -4.11
C ARG A 215 -5.89 -5.50 -4.38
N VAL A 216 -5.90 -6.32 -3.33
CA VAL A 216 -6.27 -7.73 -3.40
C VAL A 216 -7.35 -8.05 -2.36
N TYR A 217 -8.45 -8.64 -2.80
CA TYR A 217 -9.44 -9.25 -1.90
C TYR A 217 -9.23 -10.75 -1.81
N ILE A 218 -9.35 -11.31 -0.61
CA ILE A 218 -9.10 -12.71 -0.34
C ILE A 218 -10.34 -13.35 0.26
N ASP A 219 -10.89 -14.32 -0.47
CA ASP A 219 -11.91 -15.24 0.00
C ASP A 219 -11.22 -16.53 0.45
N ILE A 220 -10.91 -16.58 1.74
CA ILE A 220 -10.22 -17.73 2.36
C ILE A 220 -11.08 -18.99 2.26
N LYS A 221 -12.40 -18.85 2.44
CA LYS A 221 -13.35 -19.98 2.49
C LYS A 221 -13.38 -20.72 1.15
N ASN A 222 -13.40 -19.97 0.05
CA ASN A 222 -13.42 -20.56 -1.29
C ASN A 222 -12.02 -20.67 -1.92
N SER A 223 -10.96 -20.24 -1.22
CA SER A 223 -9.58 -20.22 -1.72
C SER A 223 -9.42 -19.42 -3.01
N ILE A 224 -10.03 -18.22 -3.07
CA ILE A 224 -10.03 -17.32 -4.22
C ILE A 224 -9.43 -15.95 -3.86
N GLY A 225 -8.57 -15.44 -4.72
CA GLY A 225 -8.02 -14.09 -4.67
C GLY A 225 -8.56 -13.23 -5.80
N TYR A 226 -8.92 -11.99 -5.52
CA TYR A 226 -9.41 -11.01 -6.49
C TYR A 226 -8.41 -9.85 -6.54
N ILE A 227 -7.57 -9.81 -7.57
CA ILE A 227 -6.70 -8.66 -7.81
C ILE A 227 -7.52 -7.61 -8.54
N ILE A 228 -7.85 -6.52 -7.86
CA ILE A 228 -8.72 -5.47 -8.41
C ILE A 228 -8.06 -4.76 -9.59
N GLY A 229 -6.75 -4.55 -9.48
CA GLY A 229 -5.95 -3.77 -10.39
C GLY A 229 -4.91 -2.96 -9.62
N TYR A 230 -4.37 -1.94 -10.28
CA TYR A 230 -3.41 -1.03 -9.67
C TYR A 230 -3.80 0.44 -9.87
N ILE A 231 -3.23 1.32 -9.07
CA ILE A 231 -3.25 2.76 -9.29
C ILE A 231 -1.84 3.33 -9.10
N THR A 232 -1.44 4.28 -9.93
CA THR A 232 -0.20 5.05 -9.73
C THR A 232 -0.44 6.16 -8.72
N ASN A 233 0.59 6.61 -8.01
CA ASN A 233 0.46 7.78 -7.13
C ASN A 233 0.00 9.05 -7.87
N ALA A 234 0.40 9.23 -9.12
CA ALA A 234 -0.04 10.34 -9.95
C ALA A 234 -1.55 10.33 -10.18
N GLU A 235 -2.14 9.16 -10.47
CA GLU A 235 -3.59 9.03 -10.64
C GLU A 235 -4.34 9.09 -9.31
N PHE A 236 -3.78 8.51 -8.25
CA PHE A 236 -4.32 8.60 -6.90
C PHE A 236 -4.50 10.07 -6.47
N ILE A 237 -3.49 10.92 -6.67
CA ILE A 237 -3.51 12.31 -6.23
C ILE A 237 -4.53 13.17 -6.98
N LYS A 238 -4.87 12.82 -8.23
CA LYS A 238 -5.91 13.54 -8.99
C LYS A 238 -7.27 13.43 -8.32
N ASN A 239 -7.62 12.22 -7.87
CA ASN A 239 -8.91 11.87 -7.27
C ASN A 239 -8.84 11.72 -5.73
N LEU A 240 -7.88 12.39 -5.12
CA LEU A 240 -7.57 12.32 -3.69
C LEU A 240 -8.73 12.83 -2.82
N ASN A 241 -9.13 12.03 -1.85
CA ASN A 241 -10.01 12.42 -0.76
C ASN A 241 -9.36 12.14 0.60
N LEU A 242 -9.73 12.93 1.61
CA LEU A 242 -9.41 12.63 3.00
C LEU A 242 -10.61 11.95 3.65
N LYS A 243 -10.38 10.82 4.33
CA LYS A 243 -11.43 10.15 5.09
C LYS A 243 -10.92 9.50 6.36
N LYS A 244 -11.87 9.17 7.24
CA LYS A 244 -11.65 8.29 8.39
C LYS A 244 -12.21 6.91 8.09
N MET A 245 -11.49 5.87 8.46
CA MET A 245 -12.01 4.50 8.37
C MET A 245 -12.64 4.15 9.72
N VAL A 246 -13.90 4.52 9.91
CA VAL A 246 -14.60 4.28 11.18
C VAL A 246 -14.94 2.80 11.31
N GLN A 247 -14.05 2.04 11.93
CA GLN A 247 -14.36 0.71 12.46
C GLN A 247 -14.42 0.83 13.98
N PRO A 248 -15.61 0.66 14.59
CA PRO A 248 -15.78 0.77 16.02
C PRO A 248 -14.77 -0.08 16.80
N GLY A 249 -14.11 0.53 17.79
CA GLY A 249 -13.06 -0.12 18.60
C GLY A 249 -11.77 -0.48 17.86
N LYS A 250 -11.61 -0.11 16.57
CA LYS A 250 -10.43 -0.47 15.75
C LYS A 250 -9.73 0.74 15.14
N SER A 251 -10.42 1.56 14.35
CA SER A 251 -9.77 2.59 13.52
C SER A 251 -10.56 3.89 13.44
N GLU A 252 -11.46 4.14 14.38
CA GLU A 252 -12.36 5.31 14.43
C GLU A 252 -11.67 6.65 14.20
N LYS A 253 -10.41 6.77 14.65
CA LYS A 253 -9.63 8.01 14.57
C LYS A 253 -8.49 7.93 13.55
N ALA A 254 -8.32 6.81 12.85
CA ALA A 254 -7.30 6.67 11.82
C ALA A 254 -7.68 7.47 10.56
N LEU A 255 -6.73 8.28 10.10
CA LEU A 255 -6.89 9.18 8.96
C LEU A 255 -6.21 8.59 7.73
N TYR A 256 -6.90 8.63 6.60
CA TYR A 256 -6.42 8.10 5.33
C TYR A 256 -6.63 9.09 4.20
N LEU A 257 -5.61 9.19 3.36
CA LEU A 257 -5.78 9.56 1.96
C LEU A 257 -6.45 8.39 1.25
N SER A 258 -7.42 8.69 0.40
CA SER A 258 -8.24 7.67 -0.27
C SER A 258 -8.53 8.02 -1.71
N CYS A 259 -8.65 6.99 -2.54
CA CYS A 259 -9.07 7.08 -3.92
C CYS A 259 -9.88 5.82 -4.27
N SER A 260 -11.03 5.98 -4.93
CA SER A 260 -11.92 4.86 -5.23
C SER A 260 -11.21 3.76 -6.02
N LEU A 261 -11.51 2.49 -5.68
CA LEU A 261 -11.06 1.34 -6.46
C LEU A 261 -11.60 1.34 -7.89
N ARG A 262 -12.65 2.12 -8.19
CA ARG A 262 -13.14 2.31 -9.57
C ARG A 262 -12.14 3.05 -10.48
N ASN A 263 -11.15 3.73 -9.90
CA ASN A 263 -10.05 4.35 -10.63
C ASN A 263 -8.88 3.39 -10.90
N ALA A 264 -9.03 2.10 -10.58
CA ALA A 264 -7.98 1.10 -10.85
C ALA A 264 -7.78 0.86 -12.35
N SER A 265 -6.54 0.90 -12.79
CA SER A 265 -6.10 0.34 -14.07
C SER A 265 -6.00 -1.18 -13.99
N ASP A 266 -6.11 -1.84 -15.14
CA ASP A 266 -5.87 -3.27 -15.24
C ASP A 266 -4.43 -3.61 -14.84
N LEU A 267 -4.21 -4.64 -14.02
CA LEU A 267 -2.87 -5.03 -13.57
C LEU A 267 -1.90 -5.26 -14.75
N GLU A 268 -2.38 -5.78 -15.88
CA GLU A 268 -1.55 -6.04 -17.06
C GLU A 268 -1.07 -4.77 -17.77
N GLU A 269 -1.70 -3.61 -17.52
CA GLU A 269 -1.23 -2.32 -18.02
C GLU A 269 0.02 -1.82 -17.29
N LEU A 270 0.50 -2.49 -16.23
CA LEU A 270 1.81 -2.20 -15.63
C LEU A 270 2.96 -2.35 -16.63
N ASN A 271 2.76 -3.01 -17.77
CA ASN A 271 3.74 -3.05 -18.86
C ASN A 271 3.98 -1.66 -19.50
N ASN A 272 3.03 -0.72 -19.34
CA ASN A 272 3.01 0.57 -20.03
C ASN A 272 3.47 1.74 -19.15
N ILE A 273 3.76 1.50 -17.87
CA ILE A 273 4.24 2.54 -16.94
C ILE A 273 5.76 2.66 -16.95
#